data_AF-X0UB89-F1
#
_entry.id   AF-X0UB89-F1
#
_cell.length_a   1.000
_cell.length_b   1.000
_cell.length_c   1.000
_cell.angle_alpha   90.00
_cell.angle_beta   90.00
_cell.angle_gamma   90.00
#
_symmetry.space_group_name_H-M   'P 1'
#
loop_
_entity.id
_entity.type
_entity.pdbx_description
1 polymer ?
#
loop_
_entity_poly.entity_id
_entity_poly.type
_entity_poly.pdbx_seq_one_letter_code
_entity_poly.pdbx_strand_id
1 'polypeptide(L)'
;LVIVPRKPERFNEAAQAIIDAGFDFVRYSAVKNTDERESDKSSVILGDTMGDLRKFYSLASIIFVGRSLVPMGGSDMMEAAALGKCTIFGPHASNFRQTVDALLEGQGAIMVKDKQDLLETMRKCLTEPDFAERIAEKGREVIRKNQGATRKTIDQIAKLLN
;
A
#
# COMPACT_ATOMS: atom_id res chain seq x y z
N LEU A 1 -13.29 3.57 2.74
CA LEU A 1 -12.03 3.82 1.99
C LEU A 1 -11.05 4.58 2.89
N VAL A 2 -9.74 4.35 2.82
CA VAL A 2 -8.73 5.15 3.53
C VAL A 2 -7.76 5.77 2.53
N ILE A 3 -7.53 7.08 2.64
CA ILE A 3 -6.55 7.81 1.82
C ILE A 3 -5.44 8.30 2.74
N VAL A 4 -4.19 7.95 2.46
CA VAL A 4 -3.04 8.26 3.33
C VAL A 4 -1.95 8.98 2.53
N PRO A 5 -1.95 10.33 2.47
CA PRO A 5 -0.87 11.08 1.87
C PRO A 5 0.44 10.89 2.64
N ARG A 6 1.57 10.77 1.95
CA ARG A 6 2.89 10.54 2.60
C ARG A 6 3.57 11.80 3.13
N LYS A 7 2.99 12.98 2.93
CA LYS A 7 3.59 14.26 3.30
C LYS A 7 2.58 15.20 3.94
N PRO A 8 2.90 15.87 5.06
CA PRO A 8 1.97 16.77 5.76
C PRO A 8 1.43 17.89 4.89
N GLU A 9 2.26 18.46 4.01
CA GLU A 9 1.85 19.55 3.11
C GLU A 9 0.70 19.15 2.17
N ARG A 10 0.49 17.84 1.93
CA ARG A 10 -0.56 17.32 1.03
C ARG A 10 -1.87 17.00 1.75
N PHE A 11 -1.95 17.10 3.07
CA PHE A 11 -3.14 16.70 3.82
C PHE A 11 -4.38 17.53 3.46
N ASN A 12 -4.23 18.85 3.36
CA ASN A 12 -5.34 19.74 3.01
C ASN A 12 -5.75 19.59 1.54
N GLU A 13 -4.80 19.34 0.65
CA GLU A 13 -5.08 19.13 -0.77
C GLU A 13 -5.80 17.79 -0.99
N ALA A 14 -5.43 16.75 -0.23
CA ALA A 14 -6.17 15.49 -0.23
C ALA A 14 -7.58 15.65 0.34
N ALA A 15 -7.75 16.42 1.43
CA ALA A 15 -9.07 16.75 1.96
C ALA A 15 -9.95 17.45 0.92
N GLN A 16 -9.40 18.47 0.24
CA GLN A 16 -10.13 19.20 -0.80
C GLN A 16 -10.52 18.28 -1.96
N ALA A 17 -9.62 17.40 -2.42
CA ALA A 17 -9.93 16.44 -3.48
C ALA A 17 -11.06 15.45 -3.11
N ILE A 18 -11.19 15.10 -1.82
CA ILE A 18 -12.29 14.25 -1.34
C ILE A 18 -13.63 15.00 -1.39
N ILE A 19 -13.62 16.27 -0.96
CA ILE A 19 -14.79 17.17 -1.02
C ILE A 19 -15.23 17.39 -2.46
N ASP A 20 -14.29 17.72 -3.35
CA ASP A 20 -14.56 17.98 -4.78
C ASP A 20 -15.11 16.74 -5.48
N ALA A 21 -14.76 15.54 -5.00
CA ALA A 21 -15.30 14.27 -5.46
C ALA A 21 -16.69 13.93 -4.89
N GLY A 22 -17.24 14.77 -4.00
CA GLY A 22 -18.59 14.64 -3.43
C GLY A 22 -18.71 13.65 -2.27
N PHE A 23 -17.61 13.39 -1.54
CA PHE A 23 -17.62 12.46 -0.41
C PHE A 23 -17.43 13.17 0.94
N ASP A 24 -18.20 12.74 1.92
CA ASP A 24 -17.93 13.03 3.33
C ASP A 24 -16.73 12.23 3.82
N PHE A 25 -15.92 12.84 4.69
CA PHE A 25 -14.76 12.18 5.26
C PHE A 25 -14.47 12.62 6.70
N VAL A 26 -13.74 11.76 7.41
CA VAL A 26 -13.17 12.07 8.73
C VAL A 26 -11.65 12.12 8.67
N ARG A 27 -11.06 13.08 9.39
CA ARG A 27 -9.61 13.15 9.59
C ARG A 27 -9.21 12.19 10.69
N TYR A 28 -8.29 11.28 10.41
CA TYR A 28 -7.81 10.33 11.41
C TYR A 28 -7.19 11.04 12.62
N SER A 29 -6.51 12.16 12.41
CA SER A 29 -5.94 12.98 13.49
C SER A 29 -6.98 13.45 14.52
N ALA A 30 -8.24 13.64 14.12
CA ALA A 30 -9.33 14.08 14.99
C ALA A 30 -9.89 12.94 15.86
N VAL A 31 -9.89 11.70 15.36
CA VAL A 31 -10.56 10.56 16.00
C VAL A 31 -9.61 9.53 16.62
N LYS A 32 -8.30 9.57 16.34
CA LYS A 32 -7.35 8.54 16.77
C LYS A 32 -7.21 8.36 18.29
N ASN A 33 -7.62 9.35 19.08
CA ASN A 33 -7.49 9.38 20.54
C ASN A 33 -8.86 9.50 21.24
N THR A 34 -9.96 9.28 20.51
CA THR A 34 -11.31 9.37 21.04
C THR A 34 -11.92 7.98 21.09
N ASP A 35 -12.54 7.62 22.22
CA ASP A 35 -13.38 6.41 22.32
C ASP A 35 -14.75 6.61 21.66
N GLU A 36 -15.05 7.86 21.25
CA GLU A 36 -16.26 8.19 20.52
C GLU A 36 -16.22 7.61 19.11
N ARG A 37 -17.19 6.73 18.82
CA ARG A 37 -17.49 6.31 17.46
C ARG A 37 -18.17 7.48 16.75
N GLU A 38 -17.40 8.33 16.07
CA GLU A 38 -17.99 9.25 15.10
C GLU A 38 -18.84 8.46 14.10
N SER A 39 -20.03 9.00 13.80
CA SER A 39 -21.14 8.29 13.16
C SER A 39 -20.75 7.47 11.92
N ASP A 40 -21.47 6.36 11.69
CA ASP A 40 -21.42 5.45 10.52
C ASP A 40 -21.61 6.12 9.13
N LYS A 41 -21.62 7.46 9.05
CA LYS A 41 -21.91 8.22 7.83
C LYS A 41 -20.68 8.50 6.96
N SER A 42 -19.48 8.53 7.52
CA SER A 42 -18.27 8.91 6.78
C SER A 42 -17.77 7.77 5.90
N SER A 43 -17.84 7.95 4.58
CA SER A 43 -17.42 6.94 3.59
C SER A 43 -15.90 6.85 3.42
N VAL A 44 -15.17 7.90 3.82
CA VAL A 44 -13.71 8.03 3.65
C VAL A 44 -13.03 8.43 4.96
N ILE A 45 -11.89 7.80 5.26
CA ILE A 45 -10.97 8.21 6.31
C ILE A 45 -9.74 8.83 5.64
N LEU A 46 -9.40 10.07 6.00
CA LEU A 46 -8.14 10.71 5.61
C LEU A 46 -7.10 10.46 6.70
N GLY A 47 -6.10 9.65 6.41
CA GLY A 47 -4.92 9.44 7.26
C GLY A 47 -3.98 10.64 7.20
N ASP A 48 -4.28 11.68 7.98
CA ASP A 48 -3.53 12.94 8.05
C ASP A 48 -2.55 12.99 9.23
N THR A 49 -1.87 11.87 9.48
CA THR A 49 -0.83 11.75 10.49
C THR A 49 0.42 11.07 9.92
N MET A 50 1.58 11.41 10.48
CA MET A 50 2.85 10.75 10.14
C MET A 50 3.10 9.57 11.08
N GLY A 51 3.63 8.48 10.53
CA GLY A 51 4.00 7.28 11.30
C GLY A 51 2.89 6.24 11.49
N ASP A 52 1.65 6.53 11.11
CA ASP A 52 0.51 5.61 11.26
C ASP A 52 0.22 4.73 10.02
N LEU A 53 1.01 4.87 8.94
CA LEU A 53 0.79 4.13 7.69
C LEU A 53 0.65 2.62 7.90
N ARG A 54 1.51 2.05 8.76
CA ARG A 54 1.49 0.62 9.09
C ARG A 54 0.16 0.17 9.70
N LYS A 55 -0.48 1.01 10.52
CA LYS A 55 -1.79 0.70 11.12
C LYS A 55 -2.85 0.56 10.03
N PHE A 56 -2.92 1.54 9.12
CA PHE A 56 -3.82 1.48 7.98
C PHE A 56 -3.57 0.25 7.10
N TYR A 57 -2.30 -0.05 6.80
CA TYR A 57 -1.97 -1.26 6.05
C TYR A 57 -2.43 -2.53 6.77
N SER A 58 -2.25 -2.62 8.09
CA SER A 58 -2.65 -3.80 8.87
C SER A 58 -4.16 -4.04 8.88
N LEU A 59 -4.97 -2.99 8.75
CA LEU A 59 -6.44 -3.05 8.74
C LEU A 59 -7.03 -3.19 7.34
N ALA A 60 -6.31 -2.75 6.30
CA ALA A 60 -6.80 -2.82 4.93
C ALA A 60 -6.88 -4.28 4.43
N SER A 61 -7.88 -4.57 3.59
CA SER A 61 -7.97 -5.83 2.82
C SER A 61 -7.17 -5.74 1.51
N ILE A 62 -7.22 -4.56 0.86
CA ILE A 62 -6.58 -4.27 -0.41
C ILE A 62 -5.84 -2.94 -0.28
N ILE A 63 -4.62 -2.86 -0.81
CA ILE A 63 -3.79 -1.66 -0.77
C ILE A 63 -3.40 -1.30 -2.20
N PHE A 64 -3.76 -0.09 -2.62
CA PHE A 64 -3.15 0.53 -3.80
C PHE A 64 -1.99 1.43 -3.38
N VAL A 65 -0.79 1.13 -3.88
CA VAL A 65 0.42 1.90 -3.59
C VAL A 65 0.54 3.04 -4.60
N GLY A 66 0.33 4.27 -4.14
CA GLY A 66 0.31 5.48 -4.99
C GLY A 66 1.66 5.87 -5.62
N ARG A 67 1.66 7.01 -6.33
CA ARG A 67 2.77 7.50 -7.18
C ARG A 67 3.18 6.54 -8.31
N SER A 68 2.32 5.57 -8.61
CA SER A 68 2.60 4.47 -9.53
C SER A 68 1.74 4.51 -10.80
N LEU A 69 0.59 5.19 -10.80
CA LEU A 69 -0.20 5.48 -12.01
C LEU A 69 0.21 6.78 -12.73
N VAL A 70 1.22 7.46 -12.21
CA VAL A 70 1.81 8.69 -12.77
C VAL A 70 3.33 8.55 -12.73
N PRO A 71 4.11 9.20 -13.63
CA PRO A 71 5.56 9.03 -13.75
C PRO A 71 6.34 9.68 -12.60
N MET A 72 6.10 9.22 -11.37
CA MET A 72 6.69 9.72 -10.12
C MET A 72 7.56 8.67 -9.41
N GLY A 73 7.81 7.52 -10.06
CA GLY A 73 8.73 6.47 -9.58
C GLY A 73 8.18 5.53 -8.51
N GLY A 74 6.91 5.66 -8.11
CA GLY A 74 6.25 4.74 -7.19
C GLY A 74 6.46 5.06 -5.73
N SER A 75 6.01 4.14 -4.88
CA SER A 75 6.24 4.13 -3.44
C SER A 75 6.53 2.70 -2.99
N ASP A 76 7.15 2.54 -1.84
CA ASP A 76 7.53 1.22 -1.33
C ASP A 76 6.31 0.31 -1.08
N MET A 77 6.34 -0.89 -1.67
CA MET A 77 5.33 -1.94 -1.56
C MET A 77 5.70 -3.04 -0.54
N MET A 78 6.95 -3.07 -0.08
CA MET A 78 7.46 -4.17 0.75
C MET A 78 6.64 -4.32 2.03
N GLU A 79 6.31 -3.22 2.70
CA GLU A 79 5.56 -3.26 3.96
C GLU A 79 4.15 -3.82 3.78
N ALA A 80 3.44 -3.41 2.72
CA ALA A 80 2.10 -3.92 2.39
C ALA A 80 2.14 -5.43 2.09
N ALA A 81 3.07 -5.86 1.24
CA ALA A 81 3.26 -7.26 0.90
C ALA A 81 3.71 -8.10 2.13
N ALA A 82 4.59 -7.57 2.98
CA ALA A 82 5.05 -8.25 4.20
C ALA A 82 3.92 -8.49 5.21
N LEU A 83 2.97 -7.56 5.30
CA LEU A 83 1.75 -7.73 6.10
C LEU A 83 0.77 -8.72 5.46
N GLY A 84 1.11 -9.29 4.29
CA GLY A 84 0.27 -10.12 3.43
C GLY A 84 -1.05 -9.44 3.15
N LYS A 85 -0.96 -8.32 2.46
CA LYS A 85 -2.09 -7.56 1.96
C LYS A 85 -2.10 -7.63 0.44
N CYS A 86 -3.28 -7.72 -0.15
CA CYS A 86 -3.43 -7.70 -1.60
C CYS A 86 -2.92 -6.35 -2.12
N THR A 87 -1.74 -6.36 -2.74
CA THR A 87 -1.00 -5.15 -3.10
C THR A 87 -1.14 -4.88 -4.59
N ILE A 88 -1.63 -3.68 -4.92
CA ILE A 88 -1.85 -3.20 -6.28
C ILE A 88 -0.98 -1.96 -6.51
N PHE A 89 -0.39 -1.82 -7.68
CA PHE A 89 0.39 -0.64 -8.07
C PHE A 89 0.31 -0.40 -9.59
N GLY A 90 0.59 0.83 -10.03
CA GLY A 90 0.64 1.21 -11.44
C GLY A 90 2.02 1.00 -12.11
N PRO A 91 2.16 1.29 -13.41
CA PRO A 91 3.35 0.96 -14.19
C PRO A 91 4.61 1.78 -13.82
N HIS A 92 4.44 2.91 -13.13
CA HIS A 92 5.53 3.83 -12.81
C HIS A 92 6.12 3.56 -11.42
N ALA A 93 6.79 2.42 -11.25
CA ALA A 93 7.41 2.03 -9.99
C ALA A 93 8.93 1.75 -10.08
N SER A 94 9.60 2.46 -11.00
CA SER A 94 11.03 2.25 -11.30
C SER A 94 11.96 2.41 -10.11
N ASN A 95 11.61 3.22 -9.10
CA ASN A 95 12.45 3.39 -7.90
C ASN A 95 12.46 2.15 -7.01
N PHE A 96 11.53 1.21 -7.24
CA PHE A 96 11.35 -0.01 -6.45
C PHE A 96 11.48 -1.27 -7.33
N ARG A 97 12.26 -1.17 -8.43
CA ARG A 97 12.37 -2.20 -9.48
C ARG A 97 12.62 -3.61 -8.93
N GLN A 98 13.59 -3.76 -8.03
CA GLN A 98 13.91 -5.07 -7.45
C GLN A 98 12.71 -5.69 -6.71
N THR A 99 11.97 -4.88 -5.93
CA THR A 99 10.77 -5.32 -5.22
C THR A 99 9.63 -5.63 -6.20
N VAL A 100 9.47 -4.80 -7.23
CA VAL A 100 8.48 -5.00 -8.29
C VAL A 100 8.72 -6.31 -9.01
N ASP A 101 9.94 -6.54 -9.50
CA ASP A 101 10.30 -7.73 -10.27
C ASP A 101 10.05 -8.99 -9.42
N ALA A 102 10.53 -9.01 -8.17
CA ALA A 102 10.32 -10.14 -7.28
C ALA A 102 8.83 -10.41 -6.98
N LEU A 103 8.03 -9.36 -6.77
CA LEU A 103 6.60 -9.50 -6.51
C LEU A 103 5.84 -9.96 -7.76
N LEU A 104 6.19 -9.48 -8.96
CA LEU A 104 5.55 -9.90 -10.20
C LEU A 104 5.91 -11.34 -10.56
N GLU A 105 7.18 -11.73 -10.46
CA GLU A 105 7.62 -13.12 -10.66
C GLU A 105 6.93 -14.09 -9.71
N GLY A 106 6.80 -13.71 -8.44
CA GLY A 106 6.10 -14.50 -7.43
C GLY A 106 4.58 -14.40 -7.47
N GLN A 107 4.00 -13.61 -8.39
CA GLN A 107 2.56 -13.29 -8.45
C GLN A 107 2.01 -12.79 -7.10
N GLY A 108 2.83 -12.06 -6.37
CA GLY A 108 2.56 -11.53 -5.02
C GLY A 108 2.05 -10.08 -4.99
N ALA A 109 1.89 -9.46 -6.15
CA ALA A 109 1.24 -8.16 -6.33
C ALA A 109 0.62 -8.07 -7.72
N ILE A 110 -0.26 -7.09 -7.92
CA ILE A 110 -0.92 -6.83 -9.20
C ILE A 110 -0.45 -5.48 -9.74
N MET A 111 0.11 -5.49 -10.96
CA MET A 111 0.37 -4.26 -11.70
C MET A 111 -0.82 -3.94 -12.58
N VAL A 112 -1.42 -2.77 -12.38
CA VAL A 112 -2.51 -2.22 -13.21
C VAL A 112 -1.97 -1.18 -14.17
N LYS A 113 -2.60 -1.02 -15.33
CA LYS A 113 -2.12 -0.13 -16.39
C LYS A 113 -2.58 1.31 -16.19
N ASP A 114 -3.82 1.48 -15.75
CA ASP A 114 -4.49 2.78 -15.66
C ASP A 114 -5.61 2.79 -14.61
N LYS A 115 -6.39 3.88 -14.59
CA LYS A 115 -7.52 4.07 -13.68
C LYS A 115 -8.62 3.01 -13.86
N GLN A 116 -8.91 2.61 -15.10
CA GLN A 116 -9.99 1.67 -15.38
C GLN A 116 -9.59 0.26 -14.93
N ASP A 117 -8.36 -0.15 -15.24
CA ASP A 117 -7.79 -1.42 -14.80
C ASP A 117 -7.70 -1.50 -13.26
N LEU A 118 -7.35 -0.38 -12.60
CA LEU A 118 -7.41 -0.29 -11.14
C LEU A 118 -8.83 -0.54 -10.60
N LEU A 119 -9.84 0.09 -11.20
CA LEU A 119 -11.23 -0.07 -10.77
C LEU A 119 -11.71 -1.51 -10.91
N GLU A 120 -11.43 -2.14 -12.06
CA GLU A 120 -11.81 -3.53 -12.34
C GLU A 120 -11.09 -4.51 -11.41
N THR A 121 -9.79 -4.31 -11.22
CA THR A 121 -8.98 -5.12 -10.30
C THR A 121 -9.48 -4.99 -8.86
N MET A 122 -9.72 -3.76 -8.38
CA MET A 122 -10.25 -3.54 -7.03
C MET A 122 -11.63 -4.18 -6.85
N ARG A 123 -12.53 -4.05 -7.83
CA ARG A 123 -13.84 -4.73 -7.80
C ARG A 123 -13.66 -6.23 -7.69
N LYS A 124 -12.82 -6.83 -8.54
CA LYS A 124 -12.54 -8.27 -8.49
C LYS A 124 -12.01 -8.70 -7.12
N CYS A 125 -11.02 -8.01 -6.57
CA CYS A 125 -10.47 -8.32 -5.25
C CYS A 125 -11.50 -8.18 -4.12
N LEU A 126 -12.49 -7.29 -4.26
CA LEU A 126 -13.57 -7.13 -3.28
C LEU A 126 -14.67 -8.19 -3.42
N THR A 127 -14.98 -8.61 -4.65
CA THR A 127 -16.04 -9.61 -4.92
C THR A 127 -15.54 -11.04 -4.87
N GLU A 128 -14.24 -11.27 -5.02
CA GLU A 128 -13.57 -12.57 -4.95
C GLU A 128 -12.48 -12.55 -3.86
N PRO A 129 -12.82 -12.68 -2.57
CA PRO A 129 -11.85 -12.63 -1.47
C PRO A 129 -10.70 -13.62 -1.62
N ASP A 130 -10.99 -14.86 -2.05
CA ASP A 130 -9.98 -15.89 -2.30
C ASP A 130 -8.93 -15.45 -3.35
N PHE A 131 -9.33 -14.64 -4.34
CA PHE A 131 -8.40 -14.09 -5.31
C PHE A 131 -7.44 -13.10 -4.65
N ALA A 132 -7.95 -12.20 -3.82
CA ALA A 132 -7.14 -11.23 -3.09
C ALA A 132 -6.22 -11.92 -2.07
N GLU A 133 -6.72 -12.92 -1.34
CA GLU A 133 -5.97 -13.68 -0.35
C GLU A 133 -4.79 -14.43 -0.98
N ARG A 134 -4.99 -15.12 -2.11
CA ARG A 134 -3.89 -15.80 -2.82
C ARG A 134 -2.76 -14.85 -3.21
N ILE A 135 -3.08 -13.66 -3.70
CA ILE A 135 -2.06 -12.65 -4.04
C ILE A 135 -1.35 -12.17 -2.77
N ALA A 136 -2.10 -11.92 -1.70
CA ALA A 136 -1.58 -11.46 -0.43
C ALA A 136 -0.61 -12.48 0.22
N GLU A 137 -0.96 -13.77 0.18
CA GLU A 137 -0.12 -14.88 0.65
C GLU A 137 1.17 -14.99 -0.16
N LYS A 138 1.06 -15.01 -1.49
CA LYS A 138 2.22 -15.03 -2.39
C LYS A 138 3.13 -13.83 -2.17
N GLY A 139 2.57 -12.63 -1.99
CA GLY A 139 3.32 -11.42 -1.68
C GLY A 139 4.12 -11.55 -0.38
N ARG A 140 3.47 -12.06 0.67
CA ARG A 140 4.14 -12.32 1.95
C ARG A 140 5.26 -13.34 1.81
N GLU A 141 5.05 -14.40 1.04
CA GLU A 141 6.07 -15.41 0.76
C GLU A 141 7.27 -14.85 0.00
N VAL A 142 7.04 -14.03 -1.03
CA VAL A 142 8.10 -13.36 -1.79
C VAL A 142 8.96 -12.52 -0.84
N ILE A 143 8.34 -11.71 0.02
CA ILE A 143 9.09 -10.90 0.98
C ILE A 143 9.86 -11.81 1.94
N ARG A 144 9.24 -12.86 2.49
CA ARG A 144 9.91 -13.81 3.40
C ARG A 144 11.12 -14.52 2.75
N LYS A 145 11.02 -14.91 1.49
CA LYS A 145 12.11 -15.57 0.74
C LYS A 145 13.27 -14.61 0.43
N ASN A 146 12.96 -13.32 0.25
CA ASN A 146 13.95 -12.28 -0.02
C ASN A 146 14.48 -11.61 1.26
N GLN A 147 13.95 -11.96 2.44
CA GLN A 147 14.53 -11.59 3.73
C GLN A 147 15.88 -12.30 3.96
N GLY A 148 16.76 -11.63 4.70
CA GLY A 148 18.10 -12.16 5.01
C GLY A 148 19.17 -11.84 3.97
N ALA A 149 18.84 -11.12 2.89
CA ALA A 149 19.83 -10.58 1.95
C ALA A 149 20.90 -9.74 2.66
N THR A 150 20.50 -8.87 3.60
CA THR A 150 21.43 -8.10 4.43
C THR A 150 22.40 -9.00 5.21
N ARG A 151 21.91 -10.08 5.83
CA ARG A 151 22.76 -11.01 6.57
C ARG A 151 23.71 -11.75 5.63
N LYS A 152 23.23 -12.23 4.47
CA LYS A 152 24.07 -12.85 3.44
C LYS A 152 25.16 -11.90 2.95
N THR A 153 24.85 -10.63 2.73
CA THR A 153 25.84 -9.61 2.33
C THR A 153 26.87 -9.39 3.42
N ILE A 154 26.45 -9.25 4.69
CA ILE A 154 27.36 -9.14 5.83
C ILE A 154 28.28 -10.37 5.91
N ASP A 155 27.73 -11.58 5.78
CA ASP A 155 28.49 -12.82 5.82
C ASP A 155 29.54 -12.90 4.69
N GLN A 156 29.24 -12.35 3.50
CA GLN A 156 30.21 -12.29 2.38
C GLN A 156 31.29 -11.23 2.61
N ILE A 157 30.93 -10.05 3.12
CA ILE A 157 31.92 -9.02 3.48
C ILE A 157 32.85 -9.54 4.59
N ALA A 158 32.30 -10.20 5.61
CA ALA A 158 33.09 -10.77 6.71
C ALA A 158 34.12 -11.80 6.23
N LYS A 159 33.80 -12.59 5.19
CA LYS A 159 34.75 -13.54 4.57
C LYS A 159 35.91 -12.87 3.83
N LEU A 160 35.75 -11.62 3.39
CA LEU A 160 36.80 -10.86 2.71
C LEU A 160 37.67 -10.05 3.68
N LEU A 161 37.23 -9.92 4.93
CA LEU A 161 37.95 -9.21 6.01
C LEU A 161 38.77 -10.16 6.90
N ASN A 162 38.62 -11.47 6.72
CA ASN A 162 39.44 -12.53 7.33
C ASN A 162 40.44 -13.09 6.31
#